data_AF-H1DCM0-F1
#
_entry.id   AF-H1DCM0-F1
#
_cell.length_a   1.000
_cell.length_b   1.000
_cell.length_c   1.000
_cell.angle_alpha   90.00
_cell.angle_beta   90.00
_cell.angle_gamma   90.00
#
_symmetry.space_group_name_H-M   'P 1'
#
loop_
_entity.id
_entity.type
_entity.pdbx_description
1 polymer ?
#
loop_
_entity_poly.entity_id
_entity_poly.type
_entity_poly.pdbx_seq_one_letter_code
_entity_poly.pdbx_strand_id
1 'polypeptide(L)'
;MIGSCRHCDACEHDLEQYCEKGAIMTYHGIDYFNGNEHTQGGYSDTYVVAEDFAIKVPENADITKVAPLLCAGITSYSPIMQAGVKQGDKVGIAGFGGFGGLGHRGNR
;
A
#
# COMPACT_ATOMS: atom_id res chain seq x y z
N MET A 1 1.22 0.35 5.42
CA MET A 1 2.17 -0.03 6.49
C MET A 1 3.03 1.18 6.82
N ILE A 2 3.67 1.20 7.99
CA ILE A 2 4.46 2.35 8.45
C ILE A 2 5.89 2.01 8.86
N GLY A 3 6.28 0.73 8.76
CA GLY A 3 7.60 0.29 9.17
C GLY A 3 7.87 -1.17 8.79
N SER A 4 9.16 -1.51 8.77
CA SER A 4 9.72 -2.86 8.60
C SER A 4 11.12 -2.88 9.23
N CYS A 5 11.81 -4.02 9.21
CA CYS A 5 13.18 -4.10 9.75
C CYS A 5 14.22 -3.43 8.83
N ARG A 6 13.92 -3.24 7.54
CA ARG A 6 14.76 -2.57 6.53
C ARG A 6 16.08 -3.26 6.18
N HIS A 7 16.30 -4.49 6.63
CA HIS A 7 17.58 -5.19 6.44
C HIS A 7 17.45 -6.69 6.16
N CYS A 8 16.22 -7.21 6.05
CA CYS A 8 16.00 -8.60 5.62
C CYS A 8 15.89 -8.66 4.09
N ASP A 9 16.02 -9.85 3.53
CA ASP A 9 15.99 -10.07 2.07
C ASP A 9 14.77 -9.41 1.41
N ALA A 10 13.57 -9.57 1.99
CA ALA A 10 12.37 -8.92 1.48
C ALA A 10 12.46 -7.38 1.51
N CYS A 11 13.02 -6.79 2.57
CA CYS A 11 13.16 -5.34 2.64
C CYS A 11 14.22 -4.79 1.67
N GLU A 12 15.29 -5.54 1.42
CA GLU A 12 16.34 -5.14 0.46
C GLU A 12 15.84 -5.21 -1.01
N HIS A 13 14.73 -5.92 -1.24
CA HIS A 13 14.10 -6.07 -2.55
C HIS A 13 12.77 -5.29 -2.70
N ASP A 14 12.55 -4.24 -1.90
CA ASP A 14 11.34 -3.38 -1.95
C ASP A 14 10.03 -4.17 -1.69
N LEU A 15 10.09 -5.19 -0.83
CA LEU A 15 8.97 -6.04 -0.44
C LEU A 15 8.73 -6.00 1.08
N GLU A 16 8.71 -4.79 1.66
CA GLU A 16 8.60 -4.59 3.09
C GLU A 16 7.34 -5.23 3.69
N GLN A 17 6.27 -5.38 2.90
CA GLN A 17 5.04 -6.10 3.31
C GLN A 17 5.31 -7.58 3.65
N TYR A 18 6.41 -8.15 3.18
CA TYR A 18 6.88 -9.51 3.46
C TYR A 18 8.07 -9.54 4.43
N CYS A 19 8.34 -8.44 5.14
CA CYS A 19 9.40 -8.36 6.14
C CYS A 19 9.36 -9.51 7.15
N GLU A 20 10.51 -10.19 7.34
CA GLU A 20 10.64 -11.36 8.21
C GLU A 20 10.35 -11.06 9.69
N LYS A 21 10.68 -9.84 10.13
CA LYS A 21 10.34 -9.35 11.49
C LYS A 21 8.87 -8.94 11.62
N GLY A 22 8.10 -9.02 10.53
CA GLY A 22 6.76 -8.49 10.42
C GLY A 22 6.75 -7.02 10.01
N ALA A 23 5.87 -6.70 9.07
CA ALA A 23 5.49 -5.34 8.71
C ALA A 23 4.77 -4.65 9.88
N ILE A 24 5.15 -3.41 10.18
CA ILE A 24 4.42 -2.58 11.16
C ILE A 24 3.18 -2.02 10.46
N MET A 25 2.01 -2.52 10.85
CA MET A 25 0.74 -2.15 10.26
C MET A 25 0.32 -0.73 10.66
N THR A 26 -0.41 -0.07 9.76
CA THR A 26 -0.85 1.33 9.93
C THR A 26 -1.75 1.54 11.14
N TYR A 27 -2.47 0.52 11.60
CA TYR A 27 -3.24 0.55 12.84
C TYR A 27 -3.28 -0.85 13.45
N HIS A 28 -3.47 -0.94 14.77
CA HIS A 28 -3.53 -2.22 15.51
C HIS A 28 -2.32 -3.14 15.27
N GLY A 29 -1.22 -2.59 14.74
CA GLY A 29 0.07 -3.26 14.67
C GLY A 29 0.84 -3.06 15.96
N ILE A 30 1.87 -3.88 16.18
CA ILE A 30 2.85 -3.66 17.23
C ILE A 30 4.03 -2.90 16.62
N ASP A 31 4.32 -1.71 17.14
CA ASP A 31 5.48 -0.92 16.75
C ASP A 31 6.68 -1.26 17.65
N TYR A 32 7.52 -2.18 17.17
CA TYR A 32 8.72 -2.59 17.89
C TYR A 32 9.87 -1.55 17.87
N PHE A 33 9.72 -0.43 17.16
CA PHE A 33 10.62 0.71 17.30
C PHE A 33 10.18 1.64 18.44
N ASN A 34 8.88 1.67 18.74
CA ASN A 34 8.29 2.57 19.73
C ASN A 34 7.73 1.79 20.93
N GLY A 35 8.61 1.05 21.62
CA GLY A 35 8.25 0.41 22.89
C GLY A 35 7.22 -0.73 22.79
N ASN A 36 6.97 -1.28 21.59
CA ASN A 36 5.92 -2.26 21.31
C ASN A 36 4.49 -1.72 21.52
N GLU A 37 4.29 -0.42 21.38
CA GLU A 37 2.96 0.19 21.45
C GLU A 37 2.09 -0.17 20.24
N HIS A 38 0.77 -0.05 20.40
CA HIS A 38 -0.16 -0.25 19.31
C HIS A 38 -0.21 0.96 18.38
N THR A 39 0.02 0.73 17.09
CA THR A 39 -0.10 1.77 16.08
C THR A 39 -1.53 2.29 15.97
N GLN A 40 -1.66 3.60 15.83
CA GLN A 40 -2.92 4.29 15.58
C GLN A 40 -3.04 4.60 14.09
N GLY A 41 -4.27 4.63 13.56
CA GLY A 41 -4.54 4.81 12.12
C GLY A 41 -4.80 6.26 11.70
N GLY A 42 -5.12 6.44 10.43
CA GLY A 42 -5.34 7.76 9.81
C GLY A 42 -6.69 8.42 10.08
N TYR A 43 -7.56 7.83 10.92
CA TYR A 43 -8.77 8.51 11.41
C TYR A 43 -8.43 9.35 12.63
N SER A 44 -7.51 10.28 12.41
CA SER A 44 -6.82 11.15 13.37
C SER A 44 -6.55 12.50 12.70
N ASP A 45 -6.26 13.52 13.50
CA ASP A 45 -5.91 14.85 13.02
C ASP A 45 -4.47 14.93 12.50
N THR A 46 -3.57 14.16 13.12
CA THR A 46 -2.14 14.12 12.80
C THR A 46 -1.65 12.69 12.73
N TYR A 47 -0.72 12.43 11.81
CA TYR A 47 -0.07 11.14 11.63
C TYR A 47 1.44 11.29 11.56
N VAL A 48 2.18 10.44 12.27
CA VAL A 48 3.64 10.38 12.22
C VAL A 48 4.05 9.07 11.58
N VAL A 49 4.89 9.14 10.55
CA VAL A 49 5.36 7.98 9.80
C VAL A 49 6.83 8.19 9.44
N ALA A 50 7.61 7.11 9.39
CA ALA A 50 8.98 7.17 8.93
C ALA A 50 9.03 7.55 7.43
N GLU A 51 10.04 8.33 7.05
CA GLU A 51 10.11 8.94 5.72
C GLU A 51 10.08 7.92 4.57
N ASP A 52 10.71 6.76 4.74
CA ASP A 52 10.74 5.69 3.73
C ASP A 52 9.35 5.09 3.45
N PHE A 53 8.40 5.27 4.38
CA PHE A 53 7.01 4.80 4.25
C PHE A 53 6.04 5.93 3.88
N ALA A 54 6.53 7.16 3.71
CA ALA A 54 5.75 8.30 3.24
C ALA A 54 5.78 8.36 1.71
N ILE A 55 4.60 8.40 1.08
CA ILE A 55 4.49 8.45 -0.38
C ILE A 55 4.35 9.89 -0.85
N LYS A 56 5.23 10.31 -1.78
CA LYS A 56 5.14 11.61 -2.44
C LYS A 56 3.94 11.65 -3.39
N VAL A 57 3.00 12.55 -3.13
CA VAL A 57 1.84 12.79 -4.00
C VAL A 57 2.19 13.86 -5.04
N PRO A 58 1.86 13.69 -6.34
CA PRO A 58 2.05 14.73 -7.35
C PRO A 58 1.28 16.02 -7.02
N GLU A 59 1.88 17.19 -7.26
CA GLU A 59 1.29 18.49 -6.90
C GLU A 59 -0.05 18.78 -7.59
N ASN A 60 -0.26 18.22 -8.79
CA ASN A 60 -1.48 18.39 -9.57
C ASN A 60 -2.55 17.30 -9.31
N ALA A 61 -2.32 16.40 -8.36
CA ALA A 61 -3.26 15.34 -8.05
C ALA A 61 -4.42 15.86 -7.18
N ASP A 62 -5.63 15.40 -7.47
CA ASP A 62 -6.79 15.62 -6.61
C ASP A 62 -6.66 14.75 -5.34
N ILE A 63 -6.25 15.37 -4.23
CA ILE A 63 -5.96 14.66 -2.98
C ILE A 63 -7.14 13.81 -2.48
N THR A 64 -8.38 14.22 -2.77
CA THR A 64 -9.59 13.48 -2.37
C THR A 64 -9.70 12.11 -3.07
N LYS A 65 -9.05 11.95 -4.22
CA LYS A 65 -8.99 10.71 -5.01
C LYS A 65 -7.72 9.90 -4.79
N VAL A 66 -6.69 10.50 -4.19
CA VAL A 66 -5.39 9.84 -3.96
C VAL A 66 -5.46 8.85 -2.81
N ALA A 67 -6.18 9.19 -1.73
CA ALA A 67 -6.19 8.38 -0.51
C ALA A 67 -6.53 6.88 -0.74
N PRO A 68 -7.54 6.49 -1.54
CA PRO A 68 -7.82 5.08 -1.81
C PRO A 68 -6.70 4.34 -2.58
N LEU A 69 -5.84 5.05 -3.30
CA LEU A 69 -4.75 4.44 -4.08
C LEU A 69 -3.68 3.82 -3.17
N LEU A 70 -3.47 4.38 -1.98
CA LEU A 70 -2.46 3.94 -1.02
C LEU A 70 -2.74 2.57 -0.40
N CYS A 71 -3.96 2.04 -0.58
CA CYS A 71 -4.32 0.69 -0.15
C CYS A 71 -4.95 -0.09 -1.31
N ALA A 72 -6.16 0.29 -1.72
CA ALA A 72 -6.90 -0.44 -2.74
C ALA A 72 -6.21 -0.37 -4.11
N GLY A 73 -5.65 0.78 -4.47
CA GLY A 73 -4.91 0.96 -5.72
C GLY A 73 -3.70 0.04 -5.81
N ILE A 74 -2.76 0.14 -4.87
CA ILE A 74 -1.54 -0.68 -4.89
C ILE A 74 -1.84 -2.18 -4.76
N THR A 75 -2.85 -2.56 -3.97
CA THR A 75 -3.27 -3.96 -3.79
C THR A 75 -3.82 -4.55 -5.09
N SER A 76 -4.52 -3.77 -5.90
CA SER A 76 -4.96 -4.21 -7.23
C SER A 76 -3.87 -4.10 -8.29
N TYR A 77 -3.00 -3.09 -8.20
CA TYR A 77 -1.94 -2.83 -9.19
C TYR A 77 -0.80 -3.85 -9.11
N SER A 78 -0.30 -4.16 -7.91
CA SER A 78 0.83 -5.08 -7.71
C SER A 78 0.66 -6.45 -8.40
N PRO A 79 -0.45 -7.20 -8.21
CA PRO A 79 -0.63 -8.48 -8.89
C PRO A 79 -0.77 -8.36 -10.42
N ILE A 80 -1.34 -7.27 -10.93
CA ILE A 80 -1.43 -7.02 -12.39
C ILE A 80 -0.03 -6.87 -12.98
N MET A 81 0.85 -6.13 -12.29
CA MET A 81 2.24 -5.94 -12.72
C MET A 81 3.07 -7.21 -12.59
N GLN A 82 2.95 -7.93 -11.47
CA GLN A 82 3.67 -9.19 -11.22
C GLN A 82 3.26 -10.30 -12.20
N ALA A 83 1.98 -10.37 -12.58
CA ALA A 83 1.49 -11.29 -13.61
C ALA A 83 1.93 -10.89 -15.03
N GLY A 84 2.53 -9.70 -15.20
CA GLY A 84 3.01 -9.23 -16.48
C GLY A 84 1.91 -8.98 -17.50
N VAL A 85 0.72 -8.57 -17.06
CA VAL A 85 -0.44 -8.28 -17.92
C VAL A 85 -0.08 -7.24 -18.98
N LYS A 86 -0.41 -7.53 -20.24
CA LYS A 86 -0.13 -6.70 -21.41
C LYS A 86 -1.42 -6.26 -22.10
N GLN A 87 -1.28 -5.30 -23.00
CA GLN A 87 -2.36 -4.91 -23.90
C GLN A 87 -2.82 -6.14 -24.71
N GLY A 88 -4.13 -6.37 -24.73
CA GLY A 88 -4.75 -7.51 -25.40
C GLY A 88 -5.06 -8.70 -24.47
N ASP A 89 -4.48 -8.74 -23.27
CA ASP A 89 -4.80 -9.78 -22.29
C ASP A 89 -6.23 -9.63 -21.75
N LYS A 90 -6.87 -10.76 -21.48
CA LYS A 90 -8.20 -10.81 -20.86
C LYS A 90 -8.05 -11.00 -19.35
N VAL A 91 -8.35 -9.96 -18.58
CA VAL A 91 -8.28 -9.98 -17.11
C VAL A 91 -9.68 -10.02 -16.51
N GLY A 92 -9.91 -10.96 -15.61
CA GLY A 92 -11.15 -11.05 -14.83
C GLY A 92 -11.03 -10.35 -13.49
N ILE A 93 -12.07 -9.61 -13.09
CA ILE A 93 -12.21 -9.01 -11.75
C ILE A 93 -13.43 -9.64 -11.08
N ALA A 94 -13.20 -10.43 -10.03
CA ALA A 94 -14.27 -11.03 -9.24
C ALA A 94 -14.64 -10.09 -8.08
N GLY A 95 -15.76 -9.37 -8.23
CA GLY A 95 -16.26 -8.41 -7.24
C GLY A 95 -15.94 -6.95 -7.60
N PHE A 96 -16.98 -6.14 -7.83
CA PHE A 96 -16.86 -4.74 -8.24
C PHE A 96 -17.10 -3.76 -7.07
N GLY A 97 -16.28 -3.91 -6.03
CA GLY A 97 -16.24 -2.99 -4.88
C GLY A 97 -15.11 -1.97 -4.99
N GLY A 98 -14.64 -1.43 -3.85
CA GLY A 98 -13.58 -0.40 -3.83
C GLY A 98 -12.27 -0.81 -4.52
N PHE A 99 -11.85 -2.07 -4.40
CA PHE A 99 -10.67 -2.61 -5.09
C PHE A 99 -10.96 -2.89 -6.57
N GLY A 100 -12.06 -3.60 -6.85
CA GLY A 100 -12.44 -3.98 -8.22
C GLY A 100 -12.67 -2.78 -9.15
N GLY A 101 -13.22 -1.68 -8.62
CA GLY A 101 -13.38 -0.44 -9.37
C GLY A 101 -12.05 0.22 -9.77
N LEU A 102 -11.00 0.09 -8.95
CA LEU A 102 -9.66 0.61 -9.27
C LEU A 102 -8.87 -0.31 -10.20
N GLY A 103 -9.05 -1.63 -10.07
CA GLY A 103 -8.47 -2.62 -10.98
C GLY A 103 -9.07 -2.57 -12.39
N HIS A 104 -10.26 -1.98 -12.55
CA HIS A 104 -10.92 -1.82 -13.83
C HIS A 104 -10.43 -0.56 -14.56
N ARG A 105 -9.51 -0.72 -15.51
CA ARG A 105 -9.28 0.30 -16.54
C ARG A 105 -10.39 0.20 -17.59
N GLY A 106 -11.47 0.96 -17.38
CA GLY A 106 -12.48 1.14 -18.42
C GLY A 106 -11.84 1.70 -19.69
N ASN A 107 -12.17 1.13 -20.85
CA ASN A 107 -11.76 1.65 -22.15
C ASN A 107 -12.14 3.14 -22.25
N ARG A 108 -11.15 4.01 -22.33
CA ARG A 108 -11.28 5.32 -22.98
C ARG A 108 -10.60 5.23 -24.33
#